data_AF-A0A7X2Z3F7-F1
#
_entry.id   AF-A0A7X2Z3F7-F1
#
_cell.length_a   1.000
_cell.length_b   1.000
_cell.length_c   1.000
_cell.angle_alpha   90.00
_cell.angle_beta   90.00
_cell.angle_gamma   90.00
#
_symmetry.space_group_name_H-M   'P 1'
#
loop_
_entity.id
_entity.type
_entity.pdbx_description
1 polymer ?
#
loop_
_entity_poly.entity_id
_entity_poly.type
_entity_poly.pdbx_seq_one_letter_code
_entity_poly.pdbx_strand_id
1 'polypeptide(L)'
;MSEQINEQELVQYIAERTGAKPEAIRAVLKHEEAFINNAHKGAKGDVDIDGDELVDYVLSRPDVKLDELTVETILELEMDYLMDKGLAGYVD
;
A
#
# COMPACT_ATOMS: atom_id res chain seq x y z
N MET A 1 -16.34 13.37 -12.54
CA MET A 1 -17.18 12.66 -11.57
C MET A 1 -16.22 11.85 -10.74
N SER A 2 -16.05 12.30 -9.50
CA SER A 2 -15.18 11.85 -8.43
C SER A 2 -14.46 10.51 -8.66
N GLU A 3 -13.16 10.57 -8.93
CA GLU A 3 -12.25 9.43 -8.77
C GLU A 3 -12.07 9.18 -7.26
N GLN A 4 -13.16 8.79 -6.60
CA GLN A 4 -13.07 8.11 -5.32
C GLN A 4 -12.48 6.75 -5.62
N ILE A 5 -11.18 6.61 -5.37
CA ILE A 5 -10.53 5.31 -5.29
C ILE A 5 -11.43 4.43 -4.45
N ASN A 6 -11.95 3.38 -5.09
CA ASN A 6 -12.81 2.46 -4.39
C ASN A 6 -11.88 1.49 -3.68
N GLU A 7 -11.53 1.77 -2.43
CA GLU A 7 -10.67 0.91 -1.60
C GLU A 7 -11.17 -0.54 -1.63
N GLN A 8 -12.48 -0.76 -1.72
CA GLN A 8 -13.05 -2.09 -1.90
C GLN A 8 -12.63 -2.75 -3.22
N GLU A 9 -12.62 -2.02 -4.33
CA GLU A 9 -12.20 -2.53 -5.65
C GLU A 9 -10.69 -2.83 -5.64
N LEU A 10 -9.87 -1.94 -5.07
CA LEU A 10 -8.43 -2.15 -4.89
C LEU A 10 -8.15 -3.41 -4.05
N VAL A 11 -8.77 -3.53 -2.87
CA VAL A 11 -8.60 -4.67 -1.99
C VAL A 11 -9.04 -5.96 -2.68
N GLN A 12 -10.13 -5.92 -3.45
CA GLN A 12 -10.61 -7.07 -4.18
C GLN A 12 -9.67 -7.46 -5.34
N TYR A 13 -9.18 -6.47 -6.09
CA TYR A 13 -8.18 -6.67 -7.15
C TYR A 13 -6.91 -7.34 -6.63
N ILE A 14 -6.40 -6.86 -5.50
CA ILE A 14 -5.23 -7.43 -4.84
C ILE A 14 -5.54 -8.84 -4.31
N ALA A 15 -6.71 -9.03 -3.68
CA ALA A 15 -7.12 -10.34 -3.13
C ALA A 15 -7.25 -11.41 -4.22
N GLU A 16 -7.79 -11.05 -5.38
CA GLU A 16 -7.95 -11.97 -6.52
C GLU A 16 -6.60 -12.40 -7.12
N ARG A 17 -5.58 -11.55 -7.04
CA ARG A 17 -4.24 -11.83 -7.58
C ARG A 17 -3.32 -12.54 -6.59
N THR A 18 -3.36 -12.12 -5.33
CA THR A 18 -2.49 -12.64 -4.26
C THR A 18 -3.10 -13.84 -3.53
N GLY A 19 -4.42 -13.99 -3.58
CA GLY A 19 -5.15 -14.93 -2.73
C GLY A 19 -5.19 -14.53 -1.24
N ALA A 20 -4.65 -13.36 -0.89
CA ALA A 20 -4.63 -12.87 0.48
C ALA A 20 -6.03 -12.46 0.95
N LYS A 21 -6.25 -12.48 2.27
CA LYS A 21 -7.54 -12.07 2.83
C LYS A 21 -7.71 -10.55 2.70
N PRO A 22 -8.93 -10.07 2.37
CA PRO A 22 -9.23 -8.64 2.30
C PRO A 22 -8.83 -7.87 3.58
N GLU A 23 -9.01 -8.49 4.75
CA GLU A 23 -8.64 -7.92 6.04
C GLU A 23 -7.13 -7.71 6.19
N ALA A 24 -6.33 -8.67 5.70
CA ALA A 24 -4.88 -8.59 5.74
C ALA A 24 -4.36 -7.55 4.75
N ILE A 25 -4.93 -7.48 3.54
CA ILE A 25 -4.60 -6.47 2.54
C ILE A 25 -4.88 -5.07 3.09
N ARG A 26 -6.06 -4.85 3.69
CA ARG A 26 -6.37 -3.56 4.34
C ARG A 26 -5.40 -3.20 5.45
N ALA A 27 -4.91 -4.18 6.21
CA ALA A 27 -3.89 -3.92 7.23
C ALA A 27 -2.57 -3.45 6.61
N VAL A 28 -2.12 -4.10 5.53
CA VAL A 28 -0.93 -3.69 4.76
C VAL A 28 -1.06 -2.25 4.26
N LEU A 29 -2.13 -1.96 3.49
CA LEU A 29 -2.38 -0.62 2.93
C LEU A 29 -2.45 0.46 4.00
N LYS A 30 -3.11 0.17 5.14
CA LYS A 30 -3.18 1.10 6.26
C LYS A 30 -1.81 1.36 6.91
N HIS A 31 -0.97 0.35 7.01
CA HIS A 31 0.38 0.49 7.56
C HIS A 31 1.28 1.26 6.60
N GLU A 32 1.16 1.03 5.30
CA GLU A 32 1.82 1.79 4.25
C GLU A 32 1.44 3.27 4.30
N GLU A 33 0.15 3.60 4.25
CA GLU A 33 -0.31 4.98 4.32
C GLU A 33 0.20 5.68 5.59
N ALA A 34 0.23 4.96 6.72
CA ALA A 34 0.79 5.48 7.97
C ALA A 34 2.31 5.66 7.90
N PHE A 35 3.04 4.80 7.20
CA PHE A 35 4.47 4.93 6.98
C PHE A 35 4.78 6.15 6.12
N ILE A 36 4.13 6.27 4.96
CA ILE A 36 4.24 7.41 4.04
C ILE A 36 3.91 8.72 4.77
N ASN A 37 2.78 8.78 5.49
CA ASN A 37 2.40 9.95 6.26
C ASN A 37 3.42 10.34 7.34
N ASN A 38 4.06 9.37 8.00
CA ASN A 38 5.09 9.66 8.98
C ASN A 38 6.40 10.13 8.33
N ALA A 39 6.76 9.54 7.19
CA ALA A 39 7.93 9.93 6.43
C ALA A 39 7.78 11.35 5.86
N HIS A 40 6.59 11.70 5.34
CA HIS A 40 6.21 13.04 4.91
C HIS A 40 6.23 14.07 6.05
N LYS A 41 5.86 13.69 7.28
CA LYS A 41 5.93 14.60 8.44
C LYS A 41 7.37 14.93 8.86
N GLY A 42 8.32 14.04 8.57
CA GLY A 42 9.73 14.24 8.89
C GLY A 42 10.52 14.97 7.81
N ALA A 43 10.07 14.89 6.56
CA ALA A 43 10.78 15.41 5.40
C ALA A 43 10.26 16.79 4.96
N LYS A 44 11.16 17.67 4.51
CA LYS A 44 10.84 18.98 3.91
C LYS A 44 10.93 18.96 2.37
N GLY A 45 10.67 17.82 1.74
CA GLY A 45 10.79 17.60 0.29
C GLY A 45 10.30 16.21 -0.12
N ASP A 46 10.51 15.83 -1.39
CA ASP A 46 10.17 14.50 -1.91
C ASP A 46 10.75 13.42 -0.99
N VAL A 47 9.86 12.58 -0.47
CA VAL A 47 10.23 11.47 0.40
C VAL A 47 10.53 10.29 -0.50
N ASP A 48 11.81 9.99 -0.64
CA ASP A 48 12.23 8.72 -1.24
C ASP A 48 11.92 7.63 -0.20
N ILE A 49 10.90 6.82 -0.47
CA ILE A 49 10.48 5.74 0.41
C ILE A 49 11.13 4.47 -0.10
N ASP A 50 12.05 3.92 0.69
CA ASP A 50 12.64 2.62 0.40
C ASP A 50 11.57 1.53 0.56
N GLY A 51 11.24 0.86 -0.55
CA GLY A 51 10.27 -0.23 -0.58
C GLY A 51 10.63 -1.36 0.38
N ASP A 52 11.92 -1.68 0.51
CA ASP A 52 12.42 -2.67 1.46
C ASP A 52 12.10 -2.29 2.92
N GLU A 53 12.29 -1.02 3.30
CA GLU A 53 11.96 -0.54 4.65
C GLU A 53 10.45 -0.58 4.91
N LEU A 54 9.65 -0.24 3.90
CA LEU A 54 8.20 -0.31 3.99
C LEU A 54 7.73 -1.76 4.18
N VAL A 55 8.25 -2.70 3.40
CA VAL A 55 7.94 -4.13 3.51
C VAL A 55 8.32 -4.65 4.89
N ASP A 56 9.55 -4.38 5.35
CA ASP A 56 10.01 -4.76 6.70
C ASP A 56 9.13 -4.18 7.80
N TYR A 57 8.76 -2.90 7.67
CA TYR A 57 7.89 -2.23 8.62
C TYR A 57 6.51 -2.89 8.68
N VAL A 58 5.91 -3.21 7.54
CA VAL A 58 4.60 -3.87 7.45
C VAL A 58 4.68 -5.28 8.02
N LEU A 59 5.72 -6.05 7.69
CA LEU A 59 5.95 -7.40 8.23
C LEU A 59 6.21 -7.41 9.74
N SER A 60 6.79 -6.34 10.28
CA SER A 60 6.98 -6.18 11.73
C SER A 60 5.66 -6.03 12.50
N ARG A 61 4.53 -5.81 11.81
CA ARG A 61 3.23 -5.59 12.44
C ARG A 61 2.56 -6.92 12.80
N PRO A 62 2.11 -7.09 14.06
CA PRO A 62 1.50 -8.35 14.52
C PRO A 62 0.16 -8.67 13.82
N ASP A 63 -0.46 -7.66 13.20
CA ASP A 63 -1.71 -7.77 12.46
C ASP A 63 -1.49 -8.33 11.04
N VAL A 64 -0.26 -8.27 10.52
CA VAL A 64 0.12 -8.79 9.21
C VAL A 64 0.70 -10.20 9.37
N LYS A 65 -0.10 -11.20 9.03
CA LYS A 65 0.29 -12.62 9.01
C LYS A 65 0.47 -13.10 7.58
N LEU A 66 1.24 -12.34 6.80
CA LEU A 66 1.54 -12.60 5.41
C LEU A 66 3.04 -12.80 5.26
N ASP A 67 3.44 -13.54 4.23
CA ASP A 67 4.84 -13.67 3.86
C ASP A 67 5.33 -12.41 3.15
N GLU A 68 6.63 -12.14 3.21
CA GLU A 68 7.29 -10.99 2.57
C GLU A 68 6.90 -10.83 1.12
N LEU A 69 7.00 -11.91 0.33
CA LEU A 69 6.60 -11.93 -1.08
C LEU A 69 5.12 -11.49 -1.28
N THR A 70 4.24 -11.87 -0.36
CA THR A 70 2.82 -11.47 -0.45
C THR A 70 2.65 -10.00 -0.15
N VAL A 71 3.36 -9.47 0.85
CA VAL A 71 3.33 -8.04 1.19
C VAL A 71 3.89 -7.21 0.04
N GLU A 72 5.05 -7.58 -0.49
CA GLU A 72 5.67 -6.94 -1.66
C GLU A 72 4.70 -6.92 -2.85
N THR A 73 4.10 -8.07 -3.19
CA THR A 73 3.11 -8.15 -4.27
C THR A 73 1.88 -7.26 -4.01
N ILE A 74 1.44 -7.12 -2.76
CA ILE A 74 0.30 -6.23 -2.40
C ILE A 74 0.65 -4.78 -2.72
N LEU A 75 1.84 -4.33 -2.32
CA LEU A 75 2.32 -2.95 -2.53
C LEU A 75 2.54 -2.66 -4.03
N GLU A 76 3.14 -3.59 -4.77
CA GLU A 76 3.30 -3.46 -6.22
C GLU A 76 1.96 -3.35 -6.95
N LEU A 77 1.01 -4.22 -6.62
CA LEU A 77 -0.32 -4.21 -7.23
C LEU A 77 -1.12 -2.96 -6.87
N GLU A 78 -0.88 -2.39 -5.69
CA GLU A 78 -1.47 -1.12 -5.28
C GLU A 78 -0.93 0.03 -6.13
N MET A 79 0.39 0.17 -6.23
CA MET A 79 1.01 1.17 -7.10
C MET A 79 0.58 1.01 -8.56
N ASP A 80 0.54 -0.20 -9.09
CA ASP A 80 0.05 -0.48 -10.45
C ASP A 80 -1.41 -0.04 -10.62
N TYR A 81 -2.28 -0.36 -9.66
CA TYR A 81 -3.69 0.04 -9.70
C TYR A 81 -3.84 1.56 -9.63
N LEU A 82 -3.07 2.23 -8.78
CA LEU A 82 -3.06 3.70 -8.67
C LEU A 82 -2.52 4.35 -9.95
N MET A 83 -1.48 3.79 -10.56
CA MET A 83 -0.95 4.22 -11.87
C MET A 83 -1.96 4.04 -12.98
N ASP A 84 -2.61 2.87 -13.07
CA ASP A 84 -3.62 2.56 -14.07
C ASP A 84 -4.83 3.50 -13.98
N LYS A 85 -5.17 3.94 -12.77
CA LYS A 85 -6.23 4.93 -12.55
C LYS A 85 -5.75 6.38 -12.72
N GLY A 86 -4.48 6.61 -13.06
CA GLY A 86 -3.90 7.95 -13.24
C GLY A 86 -3.72 8.74 -11.95
N LEU A 87 -3.73 8.07 -10.80
CA LEU A 87 -3.65 8.65 -9.45
C LEU A 87 -2.24 8.65 -8.87
N ALA A 88 -1.27 8.07 -9.57
CA ALA A 88 0.16 8.09 -9.22
C ALA A 88 0.82 9.49 -9.16
N GLY A 89 0.01 10.56 -9.21
CA GLY A 89 0.43 11.95 -9.02
C GLY A 89 -0.23 12.69 -7.86
N TYR A 90 -1.08 12.07 -7.03
CA TYR A 90 -1.68 12.75 -5.87
C TYR A 90 -0.82 12.63 -4.61
N VAL A 91 0.38 13.20 -4.71
CA VAL A 91 1.04 13.82 -3.57
C VAL A 91 0.63 15.31 -3.65
N ASP A 92 -0.24 15.76 -2.74
CA ASP A 92 -0.45 17.19 -2.44
C ASP A 92 -0.14 17.42 -0.96
#